data_AF-A0A534TVN8-F1
#
_entry.id   AF-A0A534TVN8-F1
#
_cell.length_a   1.000
_cell.length_b   1.000
_cell.length_c   1.000
_cell.angle_alpha   90.00
_cell.angle_beta   90.00
_cell.angle_gamma   90.00
#
_symmetry.space_group_name_H-M   'P 1'
#
loop_
_entity.id
_entity.type
_entity.pdbx_description
1 polymer ?
#
loop_
_entity_poly.entity_id
_entity_poly.type
_entity_poly.pdbx_seq_one_letter_code
_entity_poly.pdbx_strand_id
1 'polypeptide(L)'
;MTFNSLDFADDTAFERFALDQLGAHRVRVAEPKYIYGRRGITGKLGMAEEGTRLREELRHSLRPLGFGAAYKVLDMLVEHVLRAKRTVTGRLTFQQKRKDLAERPRTLPMPLDARPELWDRLAALYTALGNARDAVTHRRFEVTQPGDLQIFDDRRHLVDTIASAENEYFAAAVHAVAELVINARDDSRQANIVAFHLNALQSRHGLPPLPATDPNAHRWLLEIDLIDLDDGRFRFEAVRARDIIEHQPKPSLWDLRLHAGSRVFVGLWEEVADQSAPALDFHPATPPVWLSEELPPA
;
A
#
# COMPACT_ATOMS: atom_id res chain seq x y z
N MET A 1 19.01 -19.09 -1.75
CA MET A 1 19.13 -17.90 -2.61
C MET A 1 18.37 -16.78 -1.92
N THR A 2 18.81 -15.54 -2.00
CA THR A 2 18.04 -14.41 -1.45
C THR A 2 16.92 -14.01 -2.42
N PHE A 3 15.84 -13.42 -1.91
CA PHE A 3 14.80 -12.85 -2.77
C PHE A 3 15.41 -11.77 -3.67
N ASN A 4 15.10 -11.80 -4.98
CA ASN A 4 15.56 -10.80 -5.94
C ASN A 4 14.37 -9.94 -6.38
N SER A 5 14.34 -8.68 -5.97
CA SER A 5 13.26 -7.76 -6.30
C SER A 5 13.20 -7.41 -7.78
N LEU A 6 14.31 -7.46 -8.50
CA LEU A 6 14.35 -7.23 -9.95
C LEU A 6 13.68 -8.38 -10.71
N ASP A 7 14.03 -9.63 -10.40
CA ASP A 7 13.40 -10.79 -11.04
C ASP A 7 11.89 -10.82 -10.75
N PHE A 8 11.49 -10.48 -9.51
CA PHE A 8 10.07 -10.36 -9.16
C PHE A 8 9.38 -9.22 -9.93
N ALA A 9 10.04 -8.06 -10.08
CA ALA A 9 9.51 -6.93 -10.84
C ALA A 9 9.29 -7.30 -12.31
N ASP A 10 10.24 -8.00 -12.93
CA ASP A 10 10.19 -8.45 -14.32
C ASP A 10 9.12 -9.52 -14.52
N ASP A 11 9.07 -10.53 -13.65
CA ASP A 11 8.10 -11.63 -13.69
C ASP A 11 6.64 -11.17 -13.50
N THR A 12 6.43 -9.97 -12.96
CA THR A 12 5.10 -9.40 -12.68
C THR A 12 4.80 -8.11 -13.46
N ALA A 13 5.69 -7.69 -14.36
CA ALA A 13 5.58 -6.39 -15.04
C ALA A 13 4.28 -6.25 -15.83
N PHE A 14 3.87 -7.31 -16.56
CA PHE A 14 2.65 -7.28 -17.36
C PHE A 14 1.39 -7.22 -16.49
N GLU A 15 1.31 -8.04 -15.45
CA GLU A 15 0.15 -8.05 -14.55
C GLU A 15 0.03 -6.74 -13.78
N ARG A 16 1.14 -6.19 -13.27
CA ARG A 16 1.13 -4.87 -12.62
C ARG A 16 0.67 -3.78 -13.60
N PHE A 17 1.19 -3.78 -14.82
CA PHE A 17 0.72 -2.87 -15.87
C PHE A 17 -0.78 -3.02 -16.14
N ALA A 18 -1.29 -4.25 -16.27
CA ALA A 18 -2.71 -4.49 -16.50
C ALA A 18 -3.56 -3.96 -15.34
N LEU A 19 -3.16 -4.21 -14.10
CA LEU A 19 -3.90 -3.75 -12.95
C LEU A 19 -3.87 -2.21 -12.79
N ASP A 20 -2.76 -1.57 -13.14
CA ASP A 20 -2.63 -0.11 -13.28
C ASP A 20 -3.62 0.45 -14.31
N GLN A 21 -3.72 -0.18 -15.49
CA GLN A 21 -4.65 0.26 -16.56
C GLN A 21 -6.12 0.08 -16.18
N LEU A 22 -6.44 -0.96 -15.40
CA LEU A 22 -7.78 -1.15 -14.85
C LEU A 22 -8.11 -0.08 -13.79
N GLY A 23 -7.09 0.64 -13.31
CA GLY A 23 -7.18 1.61 -12.23
C GLY A 23 -7.75 0.98 -10.97
N ALA A 24 -7.47 -0.32 -10.78
CA ALA A 24 -7.71 -1.06 -9.54
C ALA A 24 -6.84 -0.51 -8.40
N HIS A 25 -5.97 0.45 -8.70
CA HIS A 25 -5.03 1.07 -7.79
C HIS A 25 -5.25 2.57 -7.77
N ARG A 26 -6.05 3.04 -6.82
CA ARG A 26 -5.76 4.34 -6.22
C ARG A 26 -4.68 4.17 -5.14
N VAL A 27 -3.63 3.41 -5.44
CA VAL A 27 -2.50 3.11 -4.54
C VAL A 27 -1.47 4.23 -4.58
N ARG A 28 -1.45 5.04 -5.64
CA ARG A 28 -0.62 6.23 -5.67
C ARG A 28 -1.22 7.25 -4.70
N VAL A 29 -0.52 7.45 -3.60
CA VAL A 29 -0.67 8.63 -2.75
C VAL A 29 -0.54 9.84 -3.69
N ALA A 30 -1.64 10.53 -3.93
CA ALA A 30 -1.64 11.73 -4.76
C ALA A 30 -0.59 12.72 -4.21
N GLU A 31 0.03 13.52 -5.09
CA GLU A 31 0.85 14.64 -4.63
C GLU A 31 0.03 15.54 -3.70
N PRO A 32 0.65 16.22 -2.72
CA PRO A 32 -0.07 17.13 -1.83
C PRO A 32 -0.91 18.11 -2.63
N LYS A 33 -2.24 18.05 -2.47
CA LYS A 33 -3.16 18.93 -3.23
C LYS A 33 -3.31 20.30 -2.59
N TYR A 34 -2.85 20.42 -1.36
CA TYR A 34 -3.00 21.59 -0.50
C TYR A 34 -1.70 21.86 0.24
N ILE A 35 -1.25 23.12 0.21
CA ILE A 35 -0.08 23.58 0.95
C ILE A 35 -0.56 24.56 2.03
N TYR A 36 -0.31 24.19 3.29
CA TYR A 36 -0.44 25.10 4.41
C TYR A 36 0.93 25.72 4.68
N GLY A 37 1.11 26.95 4.20
CA GLY A 37 2.39 27.66 4.25
C GLY A 37 2.52 28.59 5.45
N ARG A 38 3.68 29.23 5.57
CA ARG A 38 4.04 30.21 6.62
C ARG A 38 3.03 31.37 6.84
N ARG A 39 2.08 31.59 5.92
CA ARG A 39 1.07 32.68 5.95
C ARG A 39 -0.40 32.21 5.77
N GLY A 40 -0.69 30.91 5.85
CA GLY A 40 -2.03 30.34 5.66
C GLY A 40 -2.13 29.36 4.47
N ILE A 41 -3.37 29.05 4.02
CA ILE A 41 -3.63 28.15 2.89
C ILE A 41 -3.24 28.86 1.58
N THR A 42 -2.30 28.27 0.82
CA THR A 42 -1.66 28.95 -0.32
C THR A 42 -2.08 28.44 -1.70
N GLY A 43 -2.90 27.39 -1.82
CA GLY A 43 -3.46 27.00 -3.12
C GLY A 43 -4.20 25.66 -3.17
N LYS A 44 -4.99 25.48 -4.24
CA LYS A 44 -5.61 24.23 -4.69
C LYS A 44 -5.00 23.87 -6.05
N LEU A 45 -4.45 22.66 -6.21
CA LEU A 45 -4.13 22.12 -7.54
C LEU A 45 -5.36 21.38 -8.09
N GLY A 46 -6.03 21.97 -9.09
CA GLY A 46 -7.21 21.39 -9.73
C GLY A 46 -6.84 20.43 -10.85
N MET A 47 -7.45 19.25 -10.87
CA MET A 47 -7.49 18.35 -12.03
C MET A 47 -8.95 18.01 -12.30
N ALA A 48 -9.35 18.14 -13.57
CA ALA A 48 -10.70 17.92 -14.05
C ALA A 48 -11.06 16.43 -14.08
N GLU A 49 -12.27 16.09 -13.64
CA GLU A 49 -12.87 14.76 -13.83
C GLU A 49 -13.87 14.83 -14.98
N GLU A 50 -13.56 14.18 -16.10
CA GLU A 50 -14.54 13.95 -17.17
C GLU A 50 -14.36 12.54 -17.77
N GLY A 51 -15.47 11.79 -17.87
CA GLY A 51 -15.53 10.46 -18.53
C GLY A 51 -15.74 9.25 -17.62
N THR A 52 -16.70 9.28 -16.68
CA THR A 52 -16.92 8.21 -15.69
C THR A 52 -17.75 7.01 -16.17
N ARG A 53 -18.73 7.20 -17.07
CA ARG A 53 -19.74 6.15 -17.32
C ARG A 53 -19.29 4.99 -18.21
N LEU A 54 -18.64 5.27 -19.36
CA LEU A 54 -18.11 4.22 -20.27
C LEU A 54 -16.92 3.47 -19.66
N ARG A 55 -16.15 4.13 -18.79
CA ARG A 55 -15.05 3.50 -18.06
C ARG A 55 -15.55 2.50 -17.03
N GLU A 56 -16.68 2.77 -16.37
CA GLU A 56 -17.21 1.90 -15.33
C GLU A 56 -17.80 0.60 -15.90
N GLU A 57 -18.54 0.68 -17.01
CA GLU A 57 -19.05 -0.50 -17.72
C GLU A 57 -17.91 -1.39 -18.26
N LEU A 58 -16.85 -0.79 -18.83
CA LEU A 58 -15.67 -1.53 -19.27
C LEU A 58 -14.94 -2.16 -18.08
N ARG A 59 -14.79 -1.43 -16.96
CA ARG A 59 -14.19 -1.95 -15.72
C ARG A 59 -14.93 -3.17 -15.20
N HIS A 60 -16.26 -3.15 -15.15
CA HIS A 60 -17.06 -4.31 -14.74
C HIS A 60 -16.74 -5.56 -15.58
N SER A 61 -16.66 -5.41 -16.90
CA SER A 61 -16.35 -6.53 -17.81
C SER A 61 -14.92 -7.07 -17.66
N LEU A 62 -13.98 -6.25 -17.16
CA LEU A 62 -12.58 -6.61 -16.99
C LEU A 62 -12.23 -7.05 -15.55
N ARG A 63 -13.20 -7.13 -14.64
CA ARG A 63 -12.95 -7.59 -13.26
C ARG A 63 -12.36 -8.99 -13.12
N PRO A 64 -12.75 -10.00 -13.92
CA PRO A 64 -12.08 -11.29 -13.90
C PRO A 64 -10.59 -11.19 -14.27
N LEU A 65 -10.25 -10.27 -15.19
CA LEU A 65 -8.87 -10.00 -15.56
C LEU A 65 -8.11 -9.34 -14.41
N GLY A 66 -8.73 -8.36 -13.73
CA GLY A 66 -8.16 -7.73 -12.53
C GLY A 66 -7.91 -8.74 -11.41
N PHE A 67 -8.87 -9.62 -11.13
CA PHE A 67 -8.69 -10.70 -10.16
C PHE A 67 -7.54 -11.64 -10.56
N GLY A 68 -7.53 -12.10 -11.81
CA GLY A 68 -6.53 -13.03 -12.33
C GLY A 68 -5.11 -12.45 -12.30
N ALA A 69 -4.96 -11.18 -12.71
CA ALA A 69 -3.68 -10.48 -12.67
C ALA A 69 -3.19 -10.27 -11.23
N ALA A 70 -4.07 -9.84 -10.32
CA ALA A 70 -3.73 -9.68 -8.90
C ALA A 70 -3.30 -11.01 -8.28
N TYR A 71 -4.08 -12.08 -8.51
CA TYR A 71 -3.72 -13.40 -7.98
C TYR A 71 -2.38 -13.88 -8.55
N LYS A 72 -2.11 -13.61 -9.83
CA LYS A 72 -0.84 -13.97 -10.48
C LYS A 72 0.36 -13.22 -9.87
N VAL A 73 0.23 -11.93 -9.58
CA VAL A 73 1.27 -11.17 -8.85
C VAL A 73 1.52 -11.77 -7.48
N LEU A 74 0.46 -12.07 -6.73
CA LEU A 74 0.57 -12.72 -5.41
C LEU A 74 1.21 -14.12 -5.51
N ASP A 75 0.85 -14.90 -6.53
CA ASP A 75 1.41 -16.23 -6.80
C ASP A 75 2.91 -16.18 -7.12
N MET A 76 3.37 -15.15 -7.83
CA MET A 76 4.79 -14.90 -8.08
C MET A 76 5.50 -14.44 -6.80
N LEU A 77 4.90 -13.54 -6.00
CA LEU A 77 5.49 -13.14 -4.72
C LEU A 77 5.69 -14.36 -3.81
N VAL A 78 4.65 -15.19 -3.66
CA VAL A 78 4.72 -16.45 -2.89
C VAL A 78 5.80 -17.38 -3.45
N GLU A 79 5.85 -17.55 -4.77
CA GLU A 79 6.84 -18.42 -5.41
C GLU A 79 8.28 -17.93 -5.16
N HIS A 80 8.56 -16.65 -5.35
CA HIS A 80 9.88 -16.06 -5.14
C HIS A 80 10.32 -16.19 -3.67
N VAL A 81 9.42 -15.90 -2.72
CA VAL A 81 9.70 -16.08 -1.28
C VAL A 81 9.97 -17.54 -0.93
N LEU A 82 9.20 -18.49 -1.46
CA LEU A 82 9.40 -19.91 -1.18
C LEU A 82 10.63 -20.50 -1.89
N ARG A 83 10.97 -20.01 -3.09
CA ARG A 83 12.20 -20.39 -3.80
C ARG A 83 13.44 -19.89 -3.09
N ALA A 84 13.39 -18.73 -2.44
CA ALA A 84 14.51 -18.25 -1.62
C ALA A 84 14.91 -19.29 -0.54
N LYS A 85 13.94 -20.06 0.00
CA LYS A 85 14.17 -21.16 0.94
C LYS A 85 14.81 -22.42 0.33
N ARG A 86 14.71 -22.62 -0.99
CA ARG A 86 14.97 -23.90 -1.64
C ARG A 86 16.16 -23.83 -2.59
N THR A 87 16.92 -24.91 -2.65
CA THR A 87 17.86 -25.22 -3.76
C THR A 87 17.14 -25.81 -4.97
N VAL A 88 15.81 -25.70 -5.03
CA VAL A 88 15.00 -26.26 -6.12
C VAL A 88 14.99 -25.27 -7.28
N THR A 89 15.44 -25.73 -8.45
CA THR A 89 15.60 -24.93 -9.68
C THR A 89 14.34 -24.90 -10.56
N GLY A 90 13.21 -25.43 -10.07
CA GLY A 90 11.96 -25.59 -10.84
C GLY A 90 10.77 -24.78 -10.29
N ARG A 91 9.70 -24.69 -11.12
CA ARG A 91 8.42 -24.07 -10.72
C ARG A 91 7.74 -24.87 -9.62
N LEU A 92 7.23 -24.17 -8.61
CA LEU A 92 6.46 -24.79 -7.53
C LEU A 92 5.01 -24.97 -7.97
N THR A 93 4.44 -26.15 -7.72
CA THR A 93 3.01 -26.37 -7.97
C THR A 93 2.17 -25.62 -6.94
N PHE A 94 0.92 -25.32 -7.30
CA PHE A 94 -0.01 -24.65 -6.40
C PHE A 94 -0.17 -25.38 -5.05
N GLN A 95 -0.27 -26.71 -5.08
CA GLN A 95 -0.40 -27.54 -3.89
C GLN A 95 0.88 -27.52 -3.02
N GLN A 96 2.06 -27.48 -3.64
CA GLN A 96 3.32 -27.30 -2.90
C GLN A 96 3.33 -25.95 -2.20
N LYS A 97 3.01 -24.86 -2.90
CA LYS A 97 2.96 -23.51 -2.32
C LYS A 97 2.00 -23.45 -1.14
N ARG A 98 0.77 -23.96 -1.28
CA ARG A 98 -0.22 -23.99 -0.18
C ARG A 98 0.27 -24.76 1.03
N LYS A 99 0.89 -25.93 0.83
CA LYS A 99 1.46 -26.73 1.92
C LYS A 99 2.58 -25.98 2.63
N ASP A 100 3.45 -25.32 1.86
CA ASP A 100 4.61 -24.60 2.41
C ASP A 100 4.24 -23.28 3.10
N LEU A 101 3.07 -22.71 2.81
CA LEU A 101 2.51 -21.54 3.48
C LEU A 101 1.90 -21.86 4.85
N ALA A 102 1.78 -23.14 5.22
CA ALA A 102 1.37 -23.53 6.58
C ALA A 102 2.36 -23.04 7.65
N GLU A 103 3.62 -22.79 7.26
CA GLU A 103 4.65 -22.22 8.12
C GLU A 103 5.22 -20.94 7.50
N ARG A 104 5.28 -19.87 8.30
CA ARG A 104 5.86 -18.60 7.84
C ARG A 104 7.30 -18.79 7.37
N PRO A 105 7.71 -18.22 6.24
CA PRO A 105 9.11 -18.12 5.87
C PRO A 105 10.00 -17.48 6.94
N ARG A 106 11.21 -18.04 7.12
CA ARG A 106 12.22 -17.49 8.03
C ARG A 106 12.77 -16.15 7.58
N THR A 107 12.80 -15.91 6.27
CA THR A 107 13.25 -14.66 5.66
C THR A 107 12.19 -14.21 4.69
N LEU A 108 11.75 -12.97 4.83
CA LEU A 108 10.86 -12.28 3.91
C LEU A 108 11.64 -11.16 3.19
N PRO A 109 11.19 -10.71 2.01
CA PRO A 109 11.76 -9.52 1.39
C PRO A 109 11.40 -8.28 2.21
N MET A 110 12.26 -7.26 2.17
CA MET A 110 11.89 -5.97 2.73
C MET A 110 10.71 -5.36 1.95
N PRO A 111 9.77 -4.68 2.63
CA PRO A 111 9.68 -4.51 4.09
C PRO A 111 8.81 -5.56 4.80
N LEU A 112 8.40 -6.65 4.14
CA LEU A 112 7.62 -7.72 4.77
C LEU A 112 8.36 -8.43 5.89
N ASP A 113 9.69 -8.40 5.89
CA ASP A 113 10.51 -8.90 7.01
C ASP A 113 10.35 -8.05 8.29
N ALA A 114 10.29 -6.73 8.13
CA ALA A 114 10.03 -5.79 9.22
C ALA A 114 8.55 -5.77 9.65
N ARG A 115 7.64 -6.14 8.74
CA ARG A 115 6.18 -6.13 8.91
C ARG A 115 5.55 -7.49 8.56
N PRO A 116 5.92 -8.56 9.28
CA PRO A 116 5.51 -9.92 8.93
C PRO A 116 3.99 -10.15 9.00
N GLU A 117 3.26 -9.31 9.72
CA GLU A 117 1.81 -9.31 9.79
C GLU A 117 1.13 -9.01 8.44
N LEU A 118 1.78 -8.26 7.55
CA LEU A 118 1.29 -8.05 6.18
C LEU A 118 1.40 -9.36 5.38
N TRP A 119 2.53 -10.07 5.52
CA TRP A 119 2.73 -11.36 4.87
C TRP A 119 1.71 -12.41 5.31
N ASP A 120 1.40 -12.51 6.60
CA ASP A 120 0.43 -13.50 7.10
C ASP A 120 -0.94 -13.34 6.44
N ARG A 121 -1.40 -12.09 6.28
CA ARG A 121 -2.66 -11.76 5.62
C ARG A 121 -2.62 -12.12 4.14
N LEU A 122 -1.53 -11.81 3.46
CA LEU A 122 -1.33 -12.17 2.05
C LEU A 122 -1.28 -13.69 1.84
N ALA A 123 -0.59 -14.43 2.70
CA ALA A 123 -0.52 -15.89 2.66
C ALA A 123 -1.89 -16.55 2.94
N ALA A 124 -2.64 -15.99 3.90
CA ALA A 124 -4.01 -16.42 4.19
C ALA A 124 -4.95 -16.13 3.00
N LEU A 125 -4.88 -14.94 2.40
CA LEU A 125 -5.65 -14.58 1.20
C LEU A 125 -5.32 -15.50 0.02
N TYR A 126 -4.03 -15.75 -0.23
CA TYR A 126 -3.59 -16.67 -1.27
C TYR A 126 -4.26 -18.04 -1.14
N THR A 127 -4.33 -18.56 0.09
CA THR A 127 -4.98 -19.85 0.37
C THR A 127 -6.50 -19.78 0.24
N ALA A 128 -7.13 -18.75 0.81
CA ALA A 128 -8.58 -18.57 0.83
C ALA A 128 -9.17 -18.42 -0.59
N LEU A 129 -8.48 -17.68 -1.46
CA LEU A 129 -8.91 -17.38 -2.83
C LEU A 129 -8.49 -18.45 -3.85
N GLY A 130 -7.87 -19.56 -3.41
CA GLY A 130 -7.35 -20.61 -4.30
C GLY A 130 -8.42 -21.24 -5.22
N ASN A 131 -9.60 -21.52 -4.69
CA ASN A 131 -10.70 -22.10 -5.47
C ASN A 131 -11.20 -21.10 -6.53
N ALA A 132 -11.31 -19.82 -6.17
CA ALA A 132 -11.70 -18.76 -7.10
C ALA A 132 -10.66 -18.60 -8.23
N ARG A 133 -9.36 -18.68 -7.92
CA ARG A 133 -8.30 -18.71 -8.93
C ARG A 133 -8.47 -19.86 -9.92
N ASP A 134 -8.72 -21.07 -9.42
CA ASP A 134 -8.91 -22.24 -10.29
C ASP A 134 -10.16 -22.07 -11.15
N ALA A 135 -11.24 -21.55 -10.60
CA ALA A 135 -12.46 -21.27 -11.35
C ALA A 135 -12.25 -20.22 -12.44
N VAL A 136 -11.59 -19.09 -12.13
CA VAL A 136 -11.29 -18.03 -13.11
C VAL A 136 -10.38 -18.55 -14.22
N THR A 137 -9.34 -19.32 -13.87
CA THR A 137 -8.43 -19.95 -14.85
C THR A 137 -9.17 -20.87 -15.83
N HIS A 138 -10.15 -21.61 -15.32
CA HIS A 138 -10.95 -22.55 -16.12
C HIS A 138 -12.26 -21.95 -16.66
N ARG A 139 -12.44 -20.63 -16.56
CA ARG A 139 -13.66 -19.90 -17.01
C ARG A 139 -14.96 -20.45 -16.39
N ARG A 140 -14.89 -20.93 -15.16
CA ARG A 140 -16.02 -21.41 -14.34
C ARG A 140 -16.52 -20.29 -13.42
N PHE A 141 -16.85 -19.15 -14.01
CA PHE A 141 -17.34 -17.99 -13.28
C PHE A 141 -18.38 -17.24 -14.11
N GLU A 142 -19.21 -16.46 -13.44
CA GLU A 142 -20.12 -15.50 -14.05
C GLU A 142 -19.93 -14.14 -13.39
N VAL A 143 -20.18 -13.07 -14.16
CA VAL A 143 -20.10 -11.69 -13.67
C VAL A 143 -21.52 -11.15 -13.55
N THR A 144 -21.92 -10.74 -12.35
CA THR A 144 -23.27 -10.21 -12.10
C THR A 144 -23.39 -8.75 -12.55
N GLN A 145 -24.60 -8.18 -12.59
CA GLN A 145 -24.81 -6.77 -12.96
C GLN A 145 -24.26 -5.71 -11.98
N PRO A 146 -23.96 -5.98 -10.69
CA PRO A 146 -23.05 -5.14 -9.89
C PRO A 146 -21.56 -5.45 -10.10
N GLY A 147 -21.25 -6.44 -10.93
CA GLY A 147 -19.91 -6.90 -11.28
C GLY A 147 -19.24 -7.76 -10.19
N ASP A 148 -20.02 -8.48 -9.40
CA ASP A 148 -19.51 -9.53 -8.51
C ASP A 148 -19.08 -10.75 -9.35
N LEU A 149 -18.08 -11.48 -8.87
CA LEU A 149 -17.65 -12.74 -9.49
C LEU A 149 -18.31 -13.91 -8.77
N GLN A 150 -19.28 -14.54 -9.42
CA GLN A 150 -19.85 -15.80 -8.99
C GLN A 150 -18.94 -16.94 -9.42
N ILE A 151 -18.49 -17.75 -8.46
CA ILE A 151 -17.50 -18.80 -8.64
C ILE A 151 -18.18 -20.16 -8.60
N PHE A 152 -17.94 -20.99 -9.62
CA PHE A 152 -18.58 -22.29 -9.75
C PHE A 152 -17.59 -23.45 -9.70
N ASP A 153 -18.04 -24.59 -9.18
CA ASP A 153 -17.30 -25.85 -9.26
C ASP A 153 -17.41 -26.51 -10.66
N ASP A 154 -16.80 -27.69 -10.82
CA ASP A 154 -16.88 -28.47 -12.07
C ASP A 154 -18.30 -28.92 -12.44
N ARG A 155 -19.22 -28.94 -11.48
CA ARG A 155 -20.63 -29.32 -11.65
C ARG A 155 -21.55 -28.11 -11.81
N ARG A 156 -20.98 -26.90 -11.93
CA ARG A 156 -21.69 -25.61 -12.02
C ARG A 156 -22.53 -25.27 -10.78
N HIS A 157 -22.17 -25.77 -9.61
CA HIS A 157 -22.72 -25.26 -8.37
C HIS A 157 -21.96 -24.00 -7.93
N LEU A 158 -22.69 -22.98 -7.50
CA LEU A 158 -22.11 -21.79 -6.90
C LEU A 158 -21.42 -22.18 -5.59
N VAL A 159 -20.11 -21.94 -5.50
CA VAL A 159 -19.29 -22.28 -4.32
C VAL A 159 -18.73 -21.05 -3.61
N ASP A 160 -18.64 -19.91 -4.29
CA ASP A 160 -18.19 -18.66 -3.71
C ASP A 160 -18.74 -17.47 -4.51
N THR A 161 -18.75 -16.29 -3.90
CA THR A 161 -19.03 -15.02 -4.58
C THR A 161 -18.02 -13.99 -4.08
N ILE A 162 -17.22 -13.45 -4.99
CA ILE A 162 -16.30 -12.35 -4.70
C ILE A 162 -17.02 -11.06 -5.05
N ALA A 163 -17.34 -10.26 -4.04
CA ALA A 163 -17.99 -8.99 -4.26
C ALA A 163 -17.10 -8.06 -5.09
N SER A 164 -17.74 -7.20 -5.89
CA SER A 164 -17.15 -6.10 -6.62
C SER A 164 -16.03 -5.38 -5.85
N ALA A 165 -16.37 -4.83 -4.69
CA ALA A 165 -15.46 -4.06 -3.86
C ALA A 165 -14.34 -4.94 -3.29
N GLU A 166 -14.63 -6.20 -2.98
CA GLU A 166 -13.63 -7.14 -2.49
C GLU A 166 -12.55 -7.41 -3.54
N ASN A 167 -12.94 -7.58 -4.80
CA ASN A 167 -11.98 -7.75 -5.90
C ASN A 167 -11.11 -6.50 -6.08
N GLU A 168 -11.70 -5.31 -5.95
CA GLU A 168 -10.96 -4.04 -6.02
C GLU A 168 -9.95 -3.91 -4.86
N TYR A 169 -10.35 -4.23 -3.63
CA TYR A 169 -9.44 -4.24 -2.49
C TYR A 169 -8.34 -5.29 -2.61
N PHE A 170 -8.66 -6.48 -3.14
CA PHE A 170 -7.66 -7.52 -3.40
C PHE A 170 -6.63 -7.07 -4.43
N ALA A 171 -7.08 -6.54 -5.56
CA ALA A 171 -6.19 -6.00 -6.59
C ALA A 171 -5.33 -4.85 -6.03
N ALA A 172 -5.92 -3.92 -5.29
CA ALA A 172 -5.21 -2.81 -4.66
C ALA A 172 -4.16 -3.28 -3.65
N ALA A 173 -4.51 -4.21 -2.75
CA ALA A 173 -3.59 -4.75 -1.76
C ALA A 173 -2.38 -5.43 -2.42
N VAL A 174 -2.63 -6.29 -3.42
CA VAL A 174 -1.57 -7.07 -4.06
C VAL A 174 -0.63 -6.16 -4.87
N HIS A 175 -1.17 -5.19 -5.59
CA HIS A 175 -0.32 -4.26 -6.31
C HIS A 175 0.49 -3.36 -5.37
N ALA A 176 -0.15 -2.84 -4.33
CA ALA A 176 0.54 -2.02 -3.33
C ALA A 176 1.69 -2.77 -2.66
N VAL A 177 1.50 -4.04 -2.27
CA VAL A 177 2.60 -4.82 -1.71
C VAL A 177 3.68 -5.15 -2.75
N ALA A 178 3.30 -5.36 -4.02
CA ALA A 178 4.29 -5.60 -5.06
C ALA A 178 5.21 -4.37 -5.22
N GLU A 179 4.65 -3.17 -5.32
CA GLU A 179 5.42 -1.92 -5.37
C GLU A 179 6.28 -1.72 -4.12
N LEU A 180 5.73 -2.01 -2.94
CA LEU A 180 6.45 -1.92 -1.66
C LEU A 180 7.70 -2.83 -1.64
N VAL A 181 7.55 -4.08 -2.10
CA VAL A 181 8.63 -5.08 -2.16
C VAL A 181 9.65 -4.75 -3.26
N ILE A 182 9.20 -4.26 -4.41
CA ILE A 182 10.09 -3.88 -5.52
C ILE A 182 10.98 -2.70 -5.13
N ASN A 183 10.39 -1.69 -4.48
CA ASN A 183 11.13 -0.52 -4.02
C ASN A 183 12.02 -0.82 -2.80
N ALA A 184 11.76 -1.91 -2.08
CA ALA A 184 12.50 -2.35 -0.90
C ALA A 184 12.67 -1.27 0.19
N ARG A 185 11.70 -0.35 0.29
CA ARG A 185 11.67 0.73 1.29
C ARG A 185 10.67 0.38 2.39
N ASP A 186 11.07 0.60 3.64
CA ASP A 186 10.18 0.53 4.79
C ASP A 186 9.46 1.87 4.97
N ASP A 187 8.46 2.12 4.13
CA ASP A 187 7.59 3.29 4.19
C ASP A 187 6.33 2.95 4.99
N SER A 188 6.19 3.56 6.18
CA SER A 188 5.08 3.26 7.07
C SER A 188 3.72 3.63 6.50
N ARG A 189 3.65 4.72 5.75
CA ARG A 189 2.39 5.16 5.16
C ARG A 189 1.95 4.19 4.07
N GLN A 190 2.87 3.77 3.20
CA GLN A 190 2.56 2.78 2.16
C GLN A 190 2.17 1.43 2.75
N ALA A 191 2.88 0.96 3.78
CA ALA A 191 2.51 -0.25 4.49
C ALA A 191 1.12 -0.14 5.15
N ASN A 192 0.78 1.02 5.73
CA ASN A 192 -0.55 1.26 6.30
C ASN A 192 -1.66 1.35 5.23
N ILE A 193 -1.34 1.78 4.01
CA ILE A 193 -2.26 1.72 2.86
C ILE A 193 -2.51 0.26 2.44
N VAL A 194 -1.45 -0.56 2.37
CA VAL A 194 -1.59 -2.01 2.17
C VAL A 194 -2.48 -2.60 3.26
N ALA A 195 -2.24 -2.24 4.51
CA ALA A 195 -3.06 -2.67 5.65
C ALA A 195 -4.53 -2.24 5.54
N PHE A 196 -4.82 -1.04 5.02
CA PHE A 196 -6.20 -0.60 4.77
C PHE A 196 -6.94 -1.55 3.82
N HIS A 197 -6.31 -1.89 2.70
CA HIS A 197 -6.90 -2.83 1.74
C HIS A 197 -7.02 -4.25 2.29
N LEU A 198 -6.02 -4.72 3.04
CA LEU A 198 -6.08 -6.02 3.70
C LEU A 198 -7.20 -6.07 4.76
N ASN A 199 -7.38 -5.02 5.56
CA ASN A 199 -8.46 -4.94 6.54
C ASN A 199 -9.84 -5.03 5.89
N ALA A 200 -10.02 -4.46 4.69
CA ALA A 200 -11.27 -4.60 3.94
C ALA A 200 -11.54 -6.05 3.46
N LEU A 201 -10.52 -6.91 3.47
CA LEU A 201 -10.57 -8.33 3.13
C LEU A 201 -10.57 -9.25 4.36
N GLN A 202 -10.82 -8.70 5.55
CA GLN A 202 -10.79 -9.42 6.82
C GLN A 202 -11.67 -10.68 6.82
N SER A 203 -12.84 -10.64 6.18
CA SER A 203 -13.74 -11.79 6.07
C SER A 203 -13.13 -12.98 5.32
N ARG A 204 -12.12 -12.74 4.46
CA ARG A 204 -11.42 -13.78 3.69
C ARG A 204 -10.24 -14.37 4.42
N HIS A 205 -9.41 -13.53 5.05
CA HIS A 205 -8.19 -14.00 5.70
C HIS A 205 -8.34 -14.26 7.20
N GLY A 206 -9.40 -13.77 7.85
CA GLY A 206 -9.76 -14.09 9.23
C GLY A 206 -8.82 -13.55 10.32
N LEU A 207 -7.98 -12.56 10.01
CA LEU A 207 -7.00 -11.99 10.96
C LEU A 207 -7.49 -10.63 11.50
N PRO A 208 -7.07 -10.20 12.70
CA PRO A 208 -7.45 -8.90 13.27
C PRO A 208 -7.07 -7.71 12.35
N PRO A 209 -7.71 -6.54 12.48
CA PRO A 209 -7.32 -5.37 11.71
C PRO A 209 -5.94 -4.85 12.13
N LEU A 210 -5.20 -4.26 11.20
CA LEU A 210 -3.95 -3.54 11.43
C LEU A 210 -4.19 -2.02 11.47
N PRO A 211 -3.26 -1.23 12.05
CA PRO A 211 -3.20 0.20 11.79
C PRO A 211 -3.19 0.46 10.28
N ALA A 212 -4.07 1.35 9.82
CA ALA A 212 -4.36 1.52 8.41
C ALA A 212 -4.51 2.99 8.03
N THR A 213 -4.11 3.31 6.80
CA THR A 213 -4.20 4.64 6.21
C THR A 213 -5.14 4.60 5.02
N ASP A 214 -6.19 5.41 5.02
CA ASP A 214 -7.10 5.53 3.87
C ASP A 214 -6.35 6.14 2.68
N PRO A 215 -6.19 5.43 1.55
CA PRO A 215 -5.49 5.95 0.37
C PRO A 215 -6.19 7.14 -0.28
N ASN A 216 -7.49 7.36 -0.01
CA ASN A 216 -8.24 8.50 -0.53
C ASN A 216 -8.22 9.71 0.41
N ALA A 217 -7.54 9.63 1.55
CA ALA A 217 -7.42 10.74 2.48
C ALA A 217 -6.80 11.98 1.81
N HIS A 218 -7.27 13.17 2.19
CA HIS A 218 -6.75 14.41 1.65
C HIS A 218 -5.30 14.62 2.08
N ARG A 219 -4.38 14.71 1.11
CA ARG A 219 -2.96 14.96 1.41
C ARG A 219 -2.66 16.46 1.46
N TRP A 220 -2.07 16.86 2.57
CA TRP A 220 -1.64 18.22 2.86
C TRP A 220 -0.12 18.25 3.04
N LEU A 221 0.50 19.33 2.58
CA LEU A 221 1.88 19.68 2.93
C LEU A 221 1.83 20.79 3.98
N LEU A 222 2.47 20.56 5.12
CA LEU A 222 2.61 21.52 6.19
C LEU A 222 4.04 22.06 6.23
N GLU A 223 4.19 23.33 5.90
CA GLU A 223 5.47 24.04 5.97
C GLU A 223 5.56 24.82 7.29
N ILE A 224 6.54 24.46 8.13
CA ILE A 224 6.74 25.08 9.45
C ILE A 224 8.20 25.49 9.61
N ASP A 225 8.42 26.64 10.23
CA ASP A 225 9.75 27.07 10.66
C ASP A 225 10.12 26.44 12.00
N LEU A 226 11.31 25.86 12.05
CA LEU A 226 11.93 25.40 13.27
C LEU A 226 12.48 26.59 14.05
N ILE A 227 12.42 26.49 15.38
CA ILE A 227 13.02 27.48 16.27
C ILE A 227 14.47 27.07 16.52
N ASP A 228 15.39 27.99 16.26
CA ASP A 228 16.81 27.82 16.60
C ASP A 228 17.00 27.98 18.12
N LEU A 229 17.67 27.02 18.74
CA LEU A 229 18.03 27.05 20.16
C LEU A 229 19.51 27.44 20.27
N ASP A 230 19.85 28.22 21.30
CA ASP A 230 21.21 28.76 21.49
C ASP A 230 22.32 27.69 21.61
N ASP A 231 21.95 26.42 21.82
CA ASP A 231 22.86 25.27 21.90
C ASP A 231 23.03 24.50 20.57
N GLY A 232 22.58 25.08 19.46
CA GLY A 232 22.70 24.49 18.12
C GLY A 232 21.69 23.38 17.83
N ARG A 233 20.68 23.20 18.69
CA ARG A 233 19.52 22.34 18.43
C ARG A 233 18.39 23.12 17.77
N PHE A 234 17.50 22.39 17.11
CA PHE A 234 16.25 22.92 16.60
C PHE A 234 15.08 22.41 17.43
N ARG A 235 14.05 23.27 17.55
CA ARG A 235 12.78 22.93 18.16
C ARG A 235 11.66 22.94 17.13
N PHE A 236 10.94 21.82 17.05
CA PHE A 236 9.68 21.68 16.32
C PHE A 236 8.51 21.85 17.29
N GLU A 237 7.68 22.88 17.10
CA GLU A 237 6.47 23.10 17.90
C GLU A 237 5.33 22.19 17.43
N ALA A 238 5.30 20.95 17.93
CA ALA A 238 4.29 19.96 17.59
C ALA A 238 2.85 20.41 17.93
N VAL A 239 2.66 21.25 18.95
CA VAL A 239 1.34 21.84 19.28
C VAL A 239 0.79 22.68 18.14
N ARG A 240 1.63 23.50 17.48
CA ARG A 240 1.21 24.35 16.36
C ARG A 240 0.82 23.51 15.16
N ALA A 241 1.59 22.46 14.86
CA ALA A 241 1.26 21.52 13.81
C ALA A 241 -0.07 20.82 14.09
N ARG A 242 -0.27 20.34 15.32
CA ARG A 242 -1.49 19.67 15.77
C ARG A 242 -2.72 20.56 15.63
N ASP A 243 -2.65 21.80 16.10
CA ASP A 243 -3.75 22.77 15.99
C ASP A 243 -4.17 22.96 14.52
N ILE A 244 -3.22 23.09 13.61
CA ILE A 244 -3.51 23.22 12.17
C ILE A 244 -4.21 21.97 11.64
N ILE A 245 -3.68 20.79 11.99
CA ILE A 245 -4.14 19.48 11.51
C ILE A 245 -5.55 19.16 12.01
N GLU A 246 -5.84 19.45 13.28
CA GLU A 246 -7.14 19.16 13.91
C GLU A 246 -8.30 19.92 13.26
N HIS A 247 -8.03 21.10 12.69
CA HIS A 247 -9.03 21.96 12.05
C HIS A 247 -9.25 21.67 10.55
N GLN A 248 -8.56 20.68 9.96
CA GLN A 248 -8.75 20.30 8.55
C GLN A 248 -9.75 19.15 8.34
N PRO A 249 -10.32 19.01 7.13
CA PRO A 249 -11.22 17.91 6.79
C PRO A 249 -10.53 16.55 6.98
N LYS A 250 -11.21 15.63 7.66
CA LYS A 250 -10.77 14.24 7.87
C LYS A 250 -11.47 13.29 6.89
N PRO A 251 -10.83 12.19 6.43
CA PRO A 251 -9.45 11.80 6.74
C PRO A 251 -8.42 12.63 5.95
N SER A 252 -7.28 12.95 6.59
CA SER A 252 -6.19 13.73 6.01
C SER A 252 -4.82 13.13 6.33
N LEU A 253 -3.90 13.20 5.38
CA LEU A 253 -2.48 12.81 5.53
C LEU A 253 -1.60 14.04 5.41
N TRP A 254 -0.51 14.06 6.17
CA TRP A 254 0.29 15.27 6.33
C TRP A 254 1.76 15.00 6.10
N ASP A 255 2.28 15.60 5.04
CA ASP A 255 3.71 15.72 4.85
C ASP A 255 4.21 16.95 5.61
N LEU A 256 5.34 16.81 6.28
CA LEU A 256 6.01 17.89 6.98
C LEU A 256 7.20 18.35 6.14
N ARG A 257 7.32 19.67 5.98
CA ARG A 257 8.51 20.34 5.46
C ARG A 257 8.94 21.40 6.47
N LEU A 258 9.95 21.06 7.26
CA LEU A 258 10.44 21.84 8.39
C LEU A 258 11.67 22.65 7.97
N HIS A 259 11.60 23.97 8.09
CA HIS A 259 12.65 24.87 7.65
C HIS A 259 13.51 25.33 8.83
N ALA A 260 14.83 25.17 8.72
CA ALA A 260 15.82 25.69 9.66
C ALA A 260 16.87 26.51 8.90
N GLY A 261 16.59 27.80 8.69
CA GLY A 261 17.44 28.67 7.88
C GLY A 261 17.52 28.18 6.43
N SER A 262 18.73 27.78 6.00
CA SER A 262 18.98 27.20 4.67
C SER A 262 18.74 25.69 4.58
N ARG A 263 18.51 25.01 5.72
CA ARG A 263 18.27 23.57 5.78
C ARG A 263 16.78 23.29 5.74
N VAL A 264 16.40 22.23 5.03
CA VAL A 264 15.02 21.77 4.97
C VAL A 264 15.01 20.32 5.39
N PHE A 265 14.12 20.00 6.31
CA PHE A 265 13.87 18.65 6.77
C PHE A 265 12.47 18.21 6.34
N VAL A 266 12.34 16.98 5.86
CA VAL A 266 11.08 16.40 5.42
C VAL A 266 10.75 15.17 6.25
N GLY A 267 9.47 14.97 6.53
CA GLY A 267 8.98 13.84 7.31
C GLY A 267 7.48 13.69 7.19
N LEU A 268 6.93 12.71 7.90
CA LEU A 268 5.49 12.44 7.94
C LEU A 268 4.95 12.76 9.33
N TRP A 269 3.80 13.44 9.42
CA TRP A 269 3.19 13.71 10.73
C TRP A 269 2.88 12.41 11.48
N GLU A 270 2.44 11.38 10.76
CA GLU A 270 2.08 10.05 11.28
C GLU A 270 3.26 9.30 11.91
N GLU A 271 4.50 9.70 11.61
CA GLU A 271 5.72 9.07 12.12
C GLU A 271 6.37 9.86 13.28
N VAL A 272 5.79 11.01 13.64
CA VAL A 272 6.23 11.79 14.80
C VAL A 272 6.02 10.96 16.07
N ALA A 273 7.13 10.58 16.71
CA ALA A 273 7.14 9.61 17.82
C ALA A 273 6.24 9.98 19.01
N ASP A 274 6.13 11.28 19.33
CA ASP A 274 5.22 11.78 20.35
C ASP A 274 4.46 13.00 19.82
N GLN A 275 3.35 12.74 19.14
CA GLN A 275 2.43 13.79 18.66
C GLN A 275 1.75 14.55 19.82
N SER A 276 1.79 14.01 21.05
CA SER A 276 1.16 14.62 22.24
C SER A 276 2.07 15.64 22.93
N ALA A 277 3.39 15.50 22.78
CA ALA A 277 4.36 16.49 23.25
C ALA A 277 4.08 17.88 22.66
N PRO A 278 4.26 18.96 23.43
CA PRO A 278 4.06 20.32 22.93
C PRO A 278 5.14 20.73 21.91
N ALA A 279 6.36 20.21 22.08
CA ALA A 279 7.49 20.46 21.20
C ALA A 279 8.48 19.29 21.22
N LEU A 280 9.28 19.18 20.16
CA LEU A 280 10.34 18.19 20.00
C LEU A 280 11.64 18.91 19.64
N ASP A 281 12.67 18.69 20.47
CA ASP A 281 14.00 19.29 20.28
C ASP A 281 14.95 18.23 19.69
N PHE A 282 15.76 18.60 18.70
CA PHE A 282 16.74 17.69 18.11
C PHE A 282 17.99 18.42 17.62
N HIS A 283 19.11 17.71 17.62
CA HIS A 283 20.35 18.22 17.02
C HIS A 283 20.37 17.85 15.53
N PRO A 284 20.74 18.76 14.62
CA PRO A 284 20.56 18.51 13.19
C PRO A 284 21.62 17.59 12.58
N ALA A 285 22.68 17.24 13.30
CA ALA A 285 23.59 16.15 12.93
C ALA A 285 23.02 14.76 13.27
N THR A 286 21.99 14.71 14.10
CA THR A 286 21.32 13.47 14.55
C THR A 286 19.80 13.73 14.58
N PRO A 287 19.18 14.00 13.42
CA PRO A 287 17.74 14.22 13.38
C PRO A 287 16.98 12.96 13.83
N PRO A 288 15.73 13.11 14.31
CA PRO A 288 14.88 11.96 14.60
C PRO A 288 14.71 11.07 13.37
N VAL A 289 14.52 9.76 13.57
CA VAL A 289 14.44 8.77 12.47
C VAL A 289 13.33 9.08 11.46
N TRP A 290 12.24 9.71 11.90
CA TRP A 290 11.11 10.11 11.04
C TRP A 290 11.40 11.36 10.18
N LEU A 291 12.56 11.99 10.36
CA LEU A 291 12.93 13.24 9.74
C LEU A 291 14.21 13.07 8.90
N SER A 292 14.11 13.38 7.61
CA SER A 292 15.23 13.34 6.66
C SER A 292 15.58 14.74 6.18
N GLU A 293 16.87 15.03 6.01
CA GLU A 293 17.27 16.31 5.42
C GLU A 293 17.11 16.27 3.89
N GLU A 294 16.41 17.26 3.33
CA GLU A 294 16.29 17.47 1.90
C GLU A 294 17.58 18.15 1.41
N LEU A 295 18.39 17.43 0.65
CA LEU A 295 19.59 17.98 0.04
C LEU A 295 19.19 18.95 -1.07
N PRO A 296 19.87 20.11 -1.20
CA PRO A 296 19.62 21.02 -2.31
C PRO A 296 19.85 20.31 -3.66
N PRO A 297 19.06 20.65 -4.70
CA PRO A 297 19.26 20.08 -6.02
C PRO A 297 20.69 20.34 -6.49
N ALA A 298 21.37 19.27 -6.90
CA ALA A 298 22.75 19.28 -7.42
C ALA A 298 22.87 20.03 -8.74
#